data_AF-A0AB36BDM5-F1
#
_entry.id   AF-A0AB36BDM5-F1
#
_cell.length_a   1.000
_cell.length_b   1.000
_cell.length_c   1.000
_cell.angle_alpha   90.00
_cell.angle_beta   90.00
_cell.angle_gamma   90.00
#
_symmetry.space_group_name_H-M   'P 1'
#
loop_
_entity.id
_entity.type
_entity.pdbx_description
1 polymer ?
#
loop_
_entity_poly.entity_id
_entity_poly.type
_entity_poly.pdbx_seq_one_letter_code
_entity_poly.pdbx_strand_id
1 'polypeptide(L)'
;MLSLYEFLWNVFNSKTVLIIGAWASLPLTLILIVMFVRKQNRDERGWKIKGKASAIAFIYFIIMANLLAKAVGAMVPDTLEVGYVFCANVIQWLYDTMIFIEIIAILILNKIE
;
A
#
# COMPACT_ATOMS: atom_id res chain seq x y z
N MET A 1 -12.98 19.81 -9.71
CA MET A 1 -11.59 19.60 -9.23
C MET A 1 -11.50 19.85 -7.72
N LEU A 2 -12.03 20.96 -7.20
CA LEU A 2 -12.13 21.24 -5.75
C LEU A 2 -12.79 20.10 -4.94
N SER A 3 -13.90 19.54 -5.44
CA SER A 3 -14.67 18.50 -4.75
C SER A 3 -13.93 17.17 -4.52
N LEU A 4 -13.01 16.78 -5.41
CA LEU A 4 -12.24 15.55 -5.24
C LEU A 4 -11.15 15.72 -4.18
N TYR A 5 -10.49 16.88 -4.16
CA TYR A 5 -9.46 17.19 -3.18
C TYR A 5 -10.03 17.29 -1.77
N GLU A 6 -11.17 17.96 -1.61
CA GLU A 6 -11.89 18.02 -0.33
C GLU A 6 -12.35 16.64 0.15
N PHE A 7 -12.86 15.80 -0.76
CA PHE A 7 -13.22 14.43 -0.44
C PHE A 7 -12.02 13.63 0.08
N LEU A 8 -10.90 13.65 -0.66
CA LEU A 8 -9.68 12.94 -0.27
C LEU A 8 -9.16 13.48 1.07
N TRP A 9 -9.13 14.80 1.26
CA TRP A 9 -8.73 15.43 2.51
C TRP A 9 -9.55 14.92 3.70
N ASN A 10 -10.87 14.86 3.56
CA ASN A 10 -11.77 14.38 4.61
C ASN A 10 -11.59 12.88 4.89
N VAL A 11 -11.38 12.07 3.85
CA VAL A 11 -11.11 10.63 3.99
C VAL A 11 -9.81 10.40 4.75
N PHE A 12 -8.72 11.07 4.35
CA PHE A 12 -7.41 10.89 4.99
C PHE A 12 -7.34 11.53 6.39
N ASN A 13 -8.20 12.51 6.72
CA ASN A 13 -8.33 13.02 8.08
C ASN A 13 -9.32 12.25 8.96
N SER A 14 -9.87 11.13 8.49
CA SER A 14 -10.79 10.30 9.26
C SER A 14 -10.08 9.24 10.10
N LYS A 15 -10.32 9.26 11.42
CA LYS A 15 -9.85 8.20 12.34
C LYS A 15 -10.49 6.86 12.05
N THR A 16 -11.76 6.85 11.63
CA THR A 16 -12.48 5.62 11.28
C THR A 16 -11.81 4.91 10.11
N VAL A 17 -11.41 5.69 9.09
CA VAL A 17 -10.68 5.17 7.92
C VAL A 17 -9.33 4.56 8.33
N LEU A 18 -8.63 5.21 9.28
CA LEU A 18 -7.37 4.70 9.81
C LEU A 18 -7.53 3.37 10.55
N ILE A 19 -8.55 3.28 11.41
CA ILE A 19 -8.86 2.06 12.16
C ILE A 19 -9.19 0.92 11.19
N ILE A 20 -10.00 1.18 10.16
CA ILE A 20 -10.34 0.18 9.14
C ILE A 20 -9.08 -0.30 8.41
N GLY A 21 -8.22 0.63 7.96
CA GLY A 21 -6.96 0.29 7.30
C GLY A 21 -6.07 -0.56 8.21
N ALA A 22 -5.87 -0.17 9.47
CA ALA A 22 -5.07 -0.92 10.42
C ALA A 22 -5.62 -2.35 10.68
N TRP A 23 -6.94 -2.51 10.79
CA TRP A 23 -7.55 -3.83 10.93
C TRP A 23 -7.48 -4.67 9.64
N ALA A 24 -7.48 -4.04 8.47
CA ALA A 24 -7.30 -4.70 7.18
C ALA A 24 -5.85 -5.13 6.94
N SER A 25 -4.88 -4.39 7.48
CA SER A 25 -3.45 -4.70 7.36
C SER A 25 -3.10 -6.01 8.05
N LEU A 26 -3.66 -6.26 9.24
CA LEU A 26 -3.39 -7.47 10.02
C LEU A 26 -3.57 -8.77 9.22
N PRO A 27 -4.75 -9.05 8.61
CA PRO A 27 -4.92 -10.25 7.80
C PRO A 27 -4.07 -10.22 6.51
N LEU A 28 -3.89 -9.05 5.86
CA LEU A 28 -3.06 -8.95 4.66
C LEU A 28 -1.60 -9.32 4.92
N THR A 29 -1.02 -8.76 5.98
CA THR A 29 0.35 -9.06 6.41
C THR A 29 0.49 -10.51 6.83
N LEU A 30 -0.50 -11.07 7.54
CA LEU A 30 -0.51 -12.49 7.90
C LEU A 30 -0.48 -13.39 6.65
N ILE A 31 -1.32 -13.08 5.65
CA ILE A 31 -1.35 -13.82 4.37
C ILE A 31 0.02 -13.74 3.70
N LEU A 32 0.61 -12.55 3.60
CA LEU A 32 1.93 -12.37 2.98
C LEU A 32 3.02 -13.17 3.71
N ILE A 33 3.02 -13.18 5.06
CA ILE A 33 3.94 -13.99 5.86
C ILE A 33 3.77 -15.48 5.57
N VAL A 34 2.53 -15.99 5.53
CA VAL A 34 2.28 -17.39 5.17
C VAL A 34 2.78 -17.69 3.75
N MET A 35 2.62 -16.74 2.82
CA MET A 35 3.13 -16.88 1.46
C MET A 35 4.66 -16.92 1.40
N PHE A 36 5.38 -16.15 2.23
CA PHE A 36 6.85 -16.22 2.34
C PHE A 36 7.36 -17.61 2.76
N VAL A 37 6.64 -18.29 3.66
CA VAL A 37 7.06 -19.59 4.20
C VAL A 37 6.84 -20.72 3.19
N ARG A 38 5.84 -20.60 2.31
CA ARG A 38 5.49 -21.65 1.32
C ARG A 38 6.57 -21.81 0.25
N LYS A 39 7.06 -23.04 0.07
CA LYS A 39 8.14 -23.37 -0.89
C LYS A 39 7.79 -23.02 -2.35
N GLN A 40 6.52 -23.13 -2.73
CA GLN A 40 6.03 -22.83 -4.08
C GLN A 40 6.17 -21.35 -4.47
N ASN A 41 6.20 -20.44 -3.48
CA ASN A 41 6.27 -19.00 -3.72
C ASN A 41 7.70 -18.47 -3.68
N ARG A 42 8.67 -19.34 -3.36
CA ARG A 42 10.06 -18.98 -3.15
C ARG A 42 10.87 -19.17 -4.42
N ASP A 43 11.82 -18.28 -4.62
CA ASP A 43 12.86 -18.42 -5.64
C ASP A 43 13.78 -19.60 -5.28
N GLU A 44 14.37 -20.24 -6.28
CA GLU A 44 15.16 -21.47 -6.16
C GLU A 44 16.41 -21.29 -5.28
N ARG A 45 16.78 -20.04 -4.98
CA ARG A 45 17.94 -19.62 -4.17
C ARG A 45 17.58 -19.01 -2.81
N GLY A 46 16.60 -19.56 -2.07
CA GLY A 46 16.46 -19.34 -0.62
C GLY A 46 15.06 -18.95 -0.11
N TRP A 47 14.99 -18.10 0.92
CA TRP A 47 13.74 -17.59 1.53
C TRP A 47 13.17 -16.35 0.84
N LYS A 48 13.63 -16.03 -0.36
CA LYS A 48 13.14 -14.86 -1.11
C LYS A 48 11.88 -15.24 -1.88
N ILE A 49 10.86 -14.38 -1.84
CA ILE A 49 9.71 -14.48 -2.76
C ILE A 49 10.20 -14.35 -4.20
N LYS A 50 9.46 -14.93 -5.15
CA LYS A 50 9.65 -14.71 -6.59
C LYS A 50 9.94 -13.23 -6.86
N GLY A 51 11.18 -12.91 -7.25
CA GLY A 51 11.64 -11.52 -7.38
C GLY A 51 10.79 -10.68 -8.35
N LYS A 52 10.13 -11.32 -9.32
CA LYS A 52 9.17 -10.69 -10.24
C LYS A 52 7.95 -10.09 -9.51
N ALA A 53 7.42 -10.76 -8.49
CA ALA A 53 6.29 -10.25 -7.72
C ALA A 53 6.67 -9.00 -6.93
N SER A 54 7.81 -9.05 -6.25
CA SER A 54 8.34 -7.94 -5.47
C SER A 54 8.67 -6.72 -6.36
N ALA A 55 9.20 -6.94 -7.57
CA ALA A 55 9.42 -5.88 -8.54
C ALA A 55 8.12 -5.16 -8.95
N ILE A 56 7.01 -5.91 -9.16
CA ILE A 56 5.70 -5.33 -9.49
C ILE A 56 5.19 -4.45 -8.34
N ALA A 57 5.27 -4.94 -7.10
CA ALA A 57 4.87 -4.17 -5.92
C ALA A 57 5.72 -2.91 -5.72
N PHE A 58 7.03 -3.00 -5.99
CA PHE A 58 7.94 -1.87 -5.90
C PHE A 58 7.68 -0.79 -6.97
N ILE A 59 7.39 -1.19 -8.20
CA ILE A 59 6.98 -0.24 -9.27
C ILE A 59 5.70 0.49 -8.85
N TYR A 60 4.72 -0.24 -8.32
CA TYR A 60 3.50 0.37 -7.79
C TYR A 60 3.81 1.39 -6.69
N PHE A 61 4.65 1.02 -5.72
CA PHE A 61 5.06 1.91 -4.65
C PHE A 61 5.67 3.22 -5.18
N ILE A 62 6.60 3.15 -6.14
CA ILE A 62 7.21 4.35 -6.74
C ILE A 62 6.14 5.26 -7.36
N ILE A 63 5.22 4.69 -8.14
CA ILE A 63 4.16 5.46 -8.80
C ILE A 63 3.26 6.13 -7.75
N MET A 64 2.79 5.36 -6.76
CA MET A 64 1.89 5.87 -5.74
C MET A 64 2.53 6.91 -4.83
N ALA A 65 3.78 6.72 -4.41
CA ALA A 65 4.50 7.69 -3.60
C ALA A 65 4.65 9.05 -4.32
N ASN A 66 4.93 9.03 -5.63
CA ASN A 66 4.99 10.25 -6.42
C ASN A 66 3.62 10.92 -6.61
N LEU A 67 2.57 10.12 -6.83
CA LEU A 67 1.19 10.64 -6.93
C LEU A 67 0.75 11.27 -5.61
N LEU A 68 1.01 10.61 -4.48
CA LEU A 68 0.71 11.12 -3.15
C LEU A 68 1.48 12.42 -2.87
N ALA A 69 2.77 12.48 -3.17
CA ALA A 69 3.55 13.71 -2.98
C ALA A 69 2.98 14.90 -3.76
N LYS A 70 2.60 14.70 -5.02
CA LYS A 70 1.94 15.74 -5.84
C LYS A 70 0.55 16.11 -5.32
N ALA A 71 -0.23 15.11 -4.91
CA ALA A 71 -1.57 15.32 -4.37
C ALA A 71 -1.52 16.13 -3.07
N VAL A 72 -0.64 15.77 -2.14
CA VAL A 72 -0.42 16.50 -0.89
C VAL A 72 0.03 17.93 -1.18
N GLY A 73 1.01 18.13 -2.06
CA GLY A 73 1.45 19.48 -2.45
C GLY A 73 0.37 20.33 -3.12
N ALA A 74 -0.63 19.73 -3.75
CA ALA A 74 -1.77 20.44 -4.34
C ALA A 74 -2.94 20.64 -3.36
N MET A 75 -3.09 19.76 -2.37
CA MET A 75 -4.18 19.78 -1.38
C MET A 75 -3.91 20.67 -0.18
N VAL A 76 -2.63 20.86 0.17
CA VAL A 76 -2.20 21.56 1.37
C VAL A 76 -1.75 22.97 0.96
N PRO A 77 -2.55 24.02 1.24
CA PRO A 77 -2.02 25.37 1.23
C PRO A 77 -0.85 25.47 2.20
N ASP A 78 0.17 26.30 1.92
CA ASP A 78 1.35 26.48 2.79
C ASP A 78 1.01 26.88 4.24
N THR A 79 -0.25 27.21 4.53
CA THR A 79 -0.78 27.62 5.83
C THR A 79 -1.45 26.50 6.64
N LEU A 80 -1.61 25.29 6.09
CA LEU A 80 -2.34 24.20 6.73
C LEU A 80 -1.39 23.12 7.27
N GLU A 81 -1.45 22.85 8.56
CA GLU A 81 -0.65 21.79 9.18
C GLU A 81 -1.22 20.40 8.86
N VAL A 82 -0.37 19.51 8.34
CA VAL A 82 -0.73 18.11 8.12
C VAL A 82 -0.72 17.36 9.44
N GLY A 83 -1.90 17.02 9.95
CA GLY A 83 -2.05 16.30 11.21
C GLY A 83 -1.64 14.82 11.13
N TYR A 84 -1.37 14.22 12.30
CA TYR A 84 -0.91 12.81 12.39
C TYR A 84 -1.88 11.81 11.75
N VAL A 85 -3.20 12.07 11.81
CA VAL A 85 -4.22 11.17 11.25
C VAL A 85 -4.07 11.08 9.73
N PHE A 86 -3.79 12.20 9.07
CA PHE A 86 -3.56 12.25 7.63
C PHE A 86 -2.32 11.43 7.26
N CYS A 87 -1.18 11.72 7.89
CA CYS A 87 0.07 11.00 7.63
C CYS A 87 -0.08 9.49 7.88
N ALA A 88 -0.71 9.13 9.00
CA ALA A 88 -0.95 7.73 9.35
C ALA A 88 -1.84 7.04 8.30
N ASN A 89 -2.93 7.67 7.86
CA ASN A 89 -3.78 7.10 6.80
C ASN A 89 -3.00 6.94 5.49
N VAL A 90 -2.24 7.95 5.05
CA VAL A 90 -1.47 7.85 3.80
C VAL A 90 -0.50 6.68 3.83
N ILE A 91 0.26 6.54 4.92
CA ILE A 91 1.21 5.43 5.09
C ILE A 91 0.47 4.09 5.17
N GLN A 92 -0.60 4.02 5.95
CA GLN A 92 -1.38 2.79 6.16
C GLN A 92 -1.94 2.26 4.83
N TRP A 93 -2.62 3.11 4.05
CA TRP A 93 -3.20 2.69 2.78
C TRP A 93 -2.15 2.43 1.70
N LEU A 94 -1.01 3.13 1.71
CA LEU A 94 0.11 2.82 0.82
C LEU A 94 0.68 1.44 1.12
N TYR A 95 0.84 1.10 2.40
CA TYR A 95 1.30 -0.22 2.84
C TYR A 95 0.32 -1.33 2.45
N ASP A 96 -0.97 -1.16 2.79
CA ASP A 96 -1.99 -2.18 2.56
C ASP A 96 -2.16 -2.50 1.07
N THR A 97 -2.18 -1.47 0.23
CA THR A 97 -2.31 -1.63 -1.23
C THR A 97 -1.06 -2.23 -1.87
N MET A 98 0.14 -1.88 -1.39
CA MET A 98 1.39 -2.49 -1.83
C MET A 98 1.42 -4.00 -1.54
N ILE A 99 1.08 -4.40 -0.31
CA ILE A 99 1.01 -5.82 0.07
C ILE A 99 -0.04 -6.55 -0.75
N PHE A 100 -1.20 -5.93 -0.94
CA PHE A 100 -2.26 -6.53 -1.74
C PHE A 100 -1.80 -6.81 -3.19
N ILE A 101 -1.08 -5.87 -3.80
CA ILE A 101 -0.49 -6.05 -5.14
C ILE A 101 0.58 -7.13 -5.15
N GLU A 102 1.43 -7.20 -4.12
CA GLU A 102 2.43 -8.27 -4.01
C GLU A 102 1.76 -9.65 -3.91
N ILE A 103 0.74 -9.80 -3.07
CA ILE A 103 -0.04 -11.04 -2.94
C ILE A 103 -0.64 -11.44 -4.29
N ILE A 104 -1.29 -10.51 -5.00
CA ILE A 104 -1.87 -10.78 -6.31
C ILE A 104 -0.79 -11.20 -7.31
N ALA A 105 0.34 -10.49 -7.34
CA ALA A 105 1.44 -10.80 -8.25
C ALA A 105 1.99 -12.21 -8.01
N ILE A 106 2.16 -12.63 -6.75
CA ILE A 106 2.57 -14.00 -6.40
C ILE A 106 1.54 -15.01 -6.88
N LEU A 107 0.25 -14.79 -6.60
CA LEU A 107 -0.82 -15.70 -7.01
C LEU A 107 -0.89 -15.88 -8.52
N ILE A 108 -0.73 -14.79 -9.29
CA ILE A 108 -0.70 -14.83 -10.76
C ILE A 108 0.53 -15.59 -11.24
N LEU A 109 1.73 -15.27 -10.73
CA LEU A 109 2.97 -15.92 -11.16
C LEU A 109 2.98 -17.41 -10.85
N ASN A 110 2.41 -17.85 -9.73
CA ASN A 110 2.27 -19.27 -9.40
C ASN A 110 1.28 -20.03 -10.28
N LYS A 111 0.40 -19.32 -11.00
CA LYS A 111 -0.54 -19.94 -11.93
C LYS A 111 0.05 -20.07 -13.33
N ILE A 112 0.99 -19.19 -13.68
CA ILE A 112 1.61 -19.12 -15.00
C ILE A 112 2.92 -19.93 -15.05
N GLU A 113 3.67 -19.93 -13.95
CA GLU A 113 4.93 -20.68 -13.78
C GLU A 113 4.71 -21.91 -12.90
#